data_AF-A0A536Z1S9-F1
#
_entry.id   AF-A0A536Z1S9-F1
#
_cell.length_a   1.000
_cell.length_b   1.000
_cell.length_c   1.000
_cell.angle_alpha   90.00
_cell.angle_beta   90.00
_cell.angle_gamma   90.00
#
_symmetry.space_group_name_H-M   'P 1'
#
loop_
_entity.id
_entity.type
_entity.pdbx_description
1 polymer ?
#
loop_
_entity_poly.entity_id
_entity_poly.type
_entity_poly.pdbx_seq_one_letter_code
_entity_poly.pdbx_strand_id
1 'polypeptide(L)'
;MLLAELLAASERVAATRSRLAKIDALAECLRRLDASEVALGVAYLSGDTRQGRIGIGYAALKDALAATPAGAPGLTLAQVDEALARLDQTKGEGSAAERARMLAELFARATAPEHDFLARLLLGELRQGALEGIMLDAIAKAANLPAVRVRSAAMRAGGLPAVAEAALTEGEPGLARFALRVFQPVQPMLAQPAEDVAGAIERLGRAAFEWKLDGARVQAHKSGGEIRVYTRSLNEVTSALPEIVSALQDCPAREAILDGETIALKPDGTPYPFQETMRRFGRKLDVEASRAAFPLSVFFFDCLLAEGEDLTARPARERFDALAKVLPAKILIPRLVTGDREAAQAFYDDALARGHE
;
A
#
# COMPACT_ATOMS: atom_id res chain seq x y z
N MET A 1 -14.54 -7.68 22.37
CA MET A 1 -15.37 -8.35 21.35
C MET A 1 -14.95 -9.81 21.17
N LEU A 2 -15.91 -10.72 21.00
CA LEU A 2 -15.62 -12.11 20.61
C LEU A 2 -15.27 -12.21 19.12
N LEU A 3 -14.42 -13.17 18.76
CA LEU A 3 -14.06 -13.45 17.37
C LEU A 3 -15.30 -13.79 16.52
N ALA A 4 -16.24 -14.58 17.06
CA ALA A 4 -17.50 -14.88 16.40
C ALA A 4 -18.34 -13.63 16.03
N GLU A 5 -18.27 -12.55 16.80
CA GLU A 5 -19.00 -11.31 16.48
C GLU A 5 -18.36 -10.58 15.28
N LEU A 6 -17.04 -10.58 15.20
CA LEU A 6 -16.29 -10.08 14.06
C LEU A 6 -16.56 -10.94 12.81
N LEU A 7 -16.58 -12.27 12.98
CA LEU A 7 -16.89 -13.22 11.91
C LEU A 7 -18.29 -13.00 11.35
N ALA A 8 -19.30 -12.78 12.19
CA ALA A 8 -20.65 -12.48 11.74
C ALA A 8 -20.69 -11.21 10.86
N ALA A 9 -19.88 -10.19 11.15
CA ALA A 9 -19.73 -9.03 10.27
C ALA A 9 -19.07 -9.41 8.93
N SER A 10 -18.00 -10.21 8.97
CA SER A 10 -17.31 -10.72 7.78
C SER A 10 -18.23 -11.53 6.87
N GLU A 11 -19.07 -12.40 7.43
CA GLU A 11 -20.04 -13.21 6.68
C GLU A 11 -21.11 -12.34 6.01
N ARG A 12 -21.63 -11.31 6.69
CA ARG A 12 -22.57 -10.35 6.10
C ARG A 12 -21.96 -9.61 4.91
N VAL A 13 -20.69 -9.25 5.00
CA VAL A 13 -19.95 -8.61 3.90
C VAL A 13 -19.78 -9.56 2.71
N ALA A 14 -19.44 -10.83 2.98
CA ALA A 14 -19.26 -11.85 1.95
C ALA A 14 -20.59 -12.21 1.25
N ALA A 15 -21.71 -12.17 1.97
CA ALA A 15 -23.03 -12.54 1.47
C ALA A 15 -23.66 -11.51 0.51
N THR A 16 -23.09 -10.31 0.35
CA THR A 16 -23.67 -9.23 -0.47
C THR A 16 -22.73 -8.75 -1.57
N ARG A 17 -23.31 -8.29 -2.68
CA ARG A 17 -22.59 -7.59 -3.76
C ARG A 17 -22.67 -6.07 -3.64
N SER A 18 -23.56 -5.55 -2.79
CA SER A 18 -23.75 -4.11 -2.63
C SER A 18 -22.61 -3.50 -1.83
N ARG A 19 -21.85 -2.59 -2.46
CA ARG A 19 -20.77 -1.83 -1.81
C ARG A 19 -21.28 -1.13 -0.54
N LEU A 20 -22.45 -0.48 -0.62
CA LEU A 20 -23.03 0.25 0.51
C LEU A 20 -23.39 -0.68 1.67
N ALA A 21 -23.99 -1.84 1.39
CA ALA A 21 -24.32 -2.81 2.42
C ALA A 21 -23.06 -3.36 3.12
N LYS A 22 -21.95 -3.54 2.39
CA LYS A 22 -20.65 -3.92 2.99
C LYS A 22 -20.12 -2.83 3.91
N ILE A 23 -20.15 -1.57 3.46
CA ILE A 23 -19.73 -0.41 4.26
C ILE A 23 -20.55 -0.36 5.56
N ASP A 24 -21.85 -0.59 5.48
CA ASP A 24 -22.77 -0.51 6.63
C ASP A 24 -22.50 -1.62 7.65
N ALA A 25 -22.36 -2.86 7.19
CA ALA A 25 -22.07 -4.01 8.05
C ALA A 25 -20.73 -3.84 8.80
N LEU A 26 -19.71 -3.33 8.10
CA LEU A 26 -18.40 -3.04 8.69
C LEU A 26 -18.50 -1.87 9.67
N ALA A 27 -19.12 -0.75 9.29
CA ALA A 27 -19.23 0.42 10.16
C ALA A 27 -19.99 0.11 11.46
N GLU A 28 -21.03 -0.72 11.39
CA GLU A 28 -21.75 -1.21 12.57
C GLU A 28 -20.84 -2.05 13.49
N CYS A 29 -20.05 -2.95 12.92
CA CYS A 29 -19.09 -3.76 13.67
C CYS A 29 -18.02 -2.87 14.34
N LEU A 30 -17.46 -1.91 13.60
CA LEU A 30 -16.42 -1.01 14.11
C LEU A 30 -16.89 -0.16 15.29
N ARG A 31 -18.15 0.29 15.31
CA ARG A 31 -18.71 1.06 16.44
C ARG A 31 -18.88 0.24 17.73
N ARG A 32 -18.87 -1.09 17.62
CA ARG A 32 -19.01 -2.01 18.76
C ARG A 32 -17.67 -2.46 19.34
N LEU A 33 -16.56 -2.12 18.69
CA LEU A 33 -15.22 -2.43 19.18
C LEU A 33 -14.87 -1.48 20.32
N ASP A 34 -14.25 -2.00 21.38
CA ASP A 34 -13.59 -1.17 22.37
C ASP A 34 -12.36 -0.49 21.74
N ALA A 35 -11.95 0.65 22.29
CA ALA A 35 -10.82 1.43 21.79
C ALA A 35 -9.55 0.58 21.56
N SER A 36 -9.23 -0.32 22.49
CA SER A 36 -8.08 -1.22 22.40
C SER A 36 -8.20 -2.32 21.34
N GLU A 37 -9.40 -2.55 20.82
CA GLU A 37 -9.69 -3.60 19.83
C GLU A 37 -9.83 -3.07 18.41
N VAL A 38 -9.96 -1.75 18.22
CA VAL A 38 -10.20 -1.14 16.90
C VAL A 38 -9.12 -1.55 15.89
N ALA A 39 -7.84 -1.41 16.26
CA ALA A 39 -6.73 -1.77 15.38
C ALA A 39 -6.76 -3.26 15.01
N LEU A 40 -7.10 -4.14 15.96
CA LEU A 40 -7.18 -5.59 15.73
C LEU A 40 -8.35 -5.95 14.82
N GLY A 41 -9.54 -5.43 15.10
CA GLY A 41 -10.74 -5.68 14.29
C GLY A 41 -10.57 -5.21 12.85
N VAL A 42 -9.95 -4.03 12.66
CA VAL A 42 -9.65 -3.51 11.31
C VAL A 42 -8.60 -4.33 10.60
N ALA A 43 -7.53 -4.76 11.27
CA ALA A 43 -6.54 -5.65 10.66
C ALA A 43 -7.19 -6.96 10.19
N TYR A 44 -7.93 -7.63 11.07
CA TYR A 44 -8.53 -8.93 10.78
C TYR A 44 -9.59 -8.84 9.68
N LEU A 45 -10.47 -7.83 9.72
CA LEU A 45 -11.43 -7.58 8.64
C LEU A 45 -10.77 -7.06 7.35
N SER A 46 -9.53 -6.59 7.39
CA SER A 46 -8.77 -6.29 6.17
C SER A 46 -8.01 -7.51 5.63
N GLY A 47 -8.11 -8.67 6.31
CA GLY A 47 -7.41 -9.89 5.94
C GLY A 47 -5.93 -9.89 6.34
N ASP A 48 -5.55 -9.08 7.32
CA ASP A 48 -4.18 -8.98 7.83
C ASP A 48 -4.13 -9.23 9.34
N THR A 49 -2.94 -9.48 9.87
CA THR A 49 -2.69 -9.58 11.32
C THR A 49 -1.73 -8.49 11.74
N ARG A 50 -1.76 -8.08 13.01
CA ARG A 50 -0.85 -7.05 13.52
C ARG A 50 0.63 -7.47 13.40
N GLN A 51 0.89 -8.76 13.43
CA GLN A 51 2.21 -9.39 13.30
C GLN A 51 2.67 -9.48 11.82
N GLY A 52 1.80 -9.21 10.86
CA GLY A 52 2.06 -9.45 9.44
C GLY A 52 2.17 -10.95 9.12
N ARG A 53 3.12 -11.32 8.25
CA ARG A 53 3.32 -12.73 7.87
C ARG A 53 4.10 -13.49 8.94
N ILE A 54 3.39 -14.25 9.78
CA ILE A 54 3.95 -15.06 10.86
C ILE A 54 4.73 -16.30 10.33
N GLY A 55 4.59 -16.65 9.04
CA GLY A 55 5.31 -17.77 8.42
C GLY A 55 4.73 -19.14 8.79
N ILE A 56 3.42 -19.23 8.98
CA ILE A 56 2.72 -20.51 9.20
C ILE A 56 2.55 -21.21 7.85
N GLY A 57 3.15 -22.39 7.70
CA GLY A 57 2.99 -23.21 6.51
C GLY A 57 1.66 -23.96 6.48
N TYR A 58 1.21 -24.32 5.28
CA TYR A 58 -0.04 -25.05 5.06
C TYR A 58 -0.13 -26.36 5.87
N ALA A 59 0.98 -27.09 6.04
CA ALA A 59 1.02 -28.32 6.82
C ALA A 59 0.66 -28.10 8.30
N ALA A 60 1.30 -27.12 8.95
CA ALA A 60 1.01 -26.79 10.35
C ALA A 60 -0.45 -26.35 10.55
N LEU A 61 -1.00 -25.61 9.58
CA LEU A 61 -2.39 -25.18 9.62
C LEU A 61 -3.37 -26.36 9.44
N LYS A 62 -3.06 -27.31 8.55
CA LYS A 62 -3.85 -28.52 8.35
C LYS A 62 -3.95 -29.34 9.64
N ASP A 63 -2.84 -29.48 10.35
CA ASP A 63 -2.81 -30.23 11.62
C ASP A 63 -3.62 -29.51 12.70
N ALA A 64 -3.55 -28.18 12.78
CA ALA A 64 -4.37 -27.40 13.70
C ALA A 64 -5.88 -27.48 13.39
N LEU A 65 -6.25 -27.50 12.11
CA LEU A 65 -7.63 -27.69 11.66
C LEU A 65 -8.21 -29.07 11.99
N ALA A 66 -7.37 -30.06 12.31
CA ALA A 66 -7.82 -31.37 12.76
C ALA A 66 -8.25 -31.38 14.25
N ALA A 67 -7.99 -30.30 15.00
CA ALA A 67 -8.44 -30.18 16.38
C ALA A 67 -9.97 -30.20 16.46
N THR A 68 -10.53 -30.83 17.50
CA THR A 68 -11.98 -30.80 17.75
C THR A 68 -12.42 -29.36 18.04
N PRO A 69 -13.36 -28.78 17.27
CA PRO A 69 -13.83 -27.42 17.51
C PRO A 69 -14.56 -27.29 18.84
N ALA A 70 -14.47 -26.11 19.44
CA ALA A 70 -15.25 -25.76 20.62
C ALA A 70 -16.76 -25.72 20.30
N GLY A 71 -17.59 -26.10 21.28
CA GLY A 71 -19.05 -26.13 21.13
C GLY A 71 -19.73 -24.77 21.19
N ALA A 72 -19.05 -23.73 21.68
CA ALA A 72 -19.56 -22.36 21.77
C ALA A 72 -18.43 -21.34 21.60
N PRO A 73 -18.70 -20.13 21.07
CA PRO A 73 -17.71 -19.07 20.94
C PRO A 73 -17.16 -18.62 22.30
N GLY A 74 -15.85 -18.54 22.41
CA GLY A 74 -15.17 -18.06 23.63
C GLY A 74 -13.83 -17.37 23.39
N LEU A 75 -13.39 -17.25 22.14
CA LEU A 75 -12.18 -16.52 21.79
C LEU A 75 -12.48 -15.03 21.61
N THR A 76 -11.67 -14.18 22.24
CA THR A 76 -11.68 -12.73 22.02
C THR A 76 -10.63 -12.33 20.99
N LEU A 77 -10.79 -11.14 20.38
CA LEU A 77 -9.79 -10.61 19.44
C LEU A 77 -8.41 -10.47 20.10
N ALA A 78 -8.37 -9.99 21.35
CA ALA A 78 -7.13 -9.85 22.10
C ALA A 78 -6.42 -11.19 22.37
N GLN A 79 -7.18 -12.26 22.68
CA GLN A 79 -6.60 -13.59 22.90
C GLN A 79 -6.05 -14.20 21.61
N VAL A 80 -6.68 -13.95 20.47
CA VAL A 80 -6.14 -14.35 19.17
C VAL A 80 -4.83 -13.60 18.92
N ASP A 81 -4.83 -12.27 19.06
CA ASP A 81 -3.63 -11.44 18.85
C ASP A 81 -2.46 -11.84 19.77
N GLU A 82 -2.73 -12.14 21.04
CA GLU A 82 -1.72 -12.63 21.98
C GLU A 82 -1.15 -13.98 21.54
N ALA A 83 -1.99 -14.91 21.10
CA ALA A 83 -1.54 -16.20 20.59
C ALA A 83 -0.66 -16.03 19.33
N LEU A 84 -1.06 -15.14 18.41
CA LEU A 84 -0.29 -14.83 17.21
C LEU A 84 1.06 -14.15 17.52
N ALA A 85 1.08 -13.24 18.50
CA ALA A 85 2.31 -12.60 18.96
C ALA A 85 3.29 -13.63 19.56
N ARG A 86 2.79 -14.58 20.36
CA ARG A 86 3.61 -15.67 20.92
C ARG A 86 4.16 -16.59 19.83
N LEU A 87 3.35 -16.91 18.82
CA LEU A 87 3.80 -17.67 17.66
C LEU A 87 4.95 -16.96 16.93
N ASP A 88 4.79 -15.67 16.61
CA ASP A 88 5.80 -14.88 15.90
C ASP A 88 7.13 -14.76 16.66
N GLN A 89 7.06 -14.63 17.99
CA GLN A 89 8.24 -14.55 18.86
C GLN A 89 8.96 -15.90 19.04
N THR A 90 8.29 -17.03 18.77
CA THR A 90 8.86 -18.37 18.96
C THR A 90 9.79 -18.73 17.79
N LYS A 91 11.11 -18.67 18.02
CA LYS A 91 12.17 -18.90 17.02
C LYS A 91 13.27 -19.81 17.60
N GLY A 92 14.08 -20.41 16.71
CA GLY A 92 15.22 -21.25 17.10
C GLY A 92 14.97 -22.75 16.93
N GLU A 93 15.91 -23.55 17.42
CA GLU A 93 15.82 -25.01 17.34
C GLU A 93 14.60 -25.53 18.12
N GLY A 94 13.83 -26.45 17.53
CA GLY A 94 12.59 -26.97 18.11
C GLY A 94 11.37 -26.03 18.02
N SER A 95 11.52 -24.81 17.50
CA SER A 95 10.41 -23.84 17.43
C SER A 95 9.22 -24.32 16.60
N ALA A 96 9.46 -25.18 15.59
CA ALA A 96 8.42 -25.70 14.73
C ALA A 96 7.37 -26.53 15.49
N ALA A 97 7.81 -27.43 16.36
CA ALA A 97 6.92 -28.28 17.15
C ALA A 97 6.13 -27.45 18.17
N GLU A 98 6.80 -26.50 18.82
CA GLU A 98 6.16 -25.62 19.79
C GLU A 98 5.12 -24.70 19.14
N ARG A 99 5.43 -24.14 17.96
CA ARG A 99 4.47 -23.35 17.18
C ARG A 99 3.28 -24.18 16.73
N ALA A 100 3.48 -25.43 16.32
CA ALA A 100 2.39 -26.34 15.97
C ALA A 100 1.48 -26.62 17.19
N ARG A 101 2.07 -26.85 18.38
CA ARG A 101 1.33 -27.02 19.63
C ARG A 101 0.50 -25.78 19.97
N MET A 102 1.09 -24.59 19.96
CA MET A 102 0.39 -23.33 20.22
C MET A 102 -0.76 -23.08 19.23
N LEU A 103 -0.56 -23.42 17.96
CA LEU A 103 -1.59 -23.28 16.92
C LEU A 103 -2.75 -24.26 17.17
N ALA A 104 -2.47 -25.52 17.51
CA ALA A 104 -3.49 -26.49 17.88
C ALA A 104 -4.29 -26.05 19.13
N GLU A 105 -3.64 -25.45 20.13
CA GLU A 105 -4.31 -24.91 21.32
C GLU A 105 -5.25 -23.75 21.00
N LEU A 106 -4.85 -22.86 20.09
CA LEU A 106 -5.71 -21.78 19.60
C LEU A 106 -6.94 -22.34 18.88
N PHE A 107 -6.74 -23.30 17.96
CA PHE A 107 -7.83 -23.89 17.18
C PHE A 107 -8.77 -24.73 18.04
N ALA A 108 -8.28 -25.47 19.05
CA ALA A 108 -9.15 -26.23 19.97
C ALA A 108 -10.14 -25.34 20.75
N ARG A 109 -9.83 -24.05 20.92
CA ARG A 109 -10.73 -23.06 21.56
C ARG A 109 -11.68 -22.37 20.59
N ALA A 110 -11.44 -22.50 19.29
CA ALA A 110 -12.26 -21.91 18.24
C ALA A 110 -13.40 -22.86 17.85
N THR A 111 -14.56 -22.29 17.55
CA THR A 111 -15.69 -22.98 16.93
C THR A 111 -15.41 -23.31 15.46
N ALA A 112 -16.21 -24.19 14.85
CA ALA A 112 -15.99 -24.59 13.45
C ALA A 112 -16.00 -23.41 12.44
N PRO A 113 -16.89 -22.40 12.56
CA PRO A 113 -16.80 -21.20 11.71
C PRO A 113 -15.53 -20.37 11.98
N GLU A 114 -15.10 -20.26 13.24
CA GLU A 114 -13.88 -19.55 13.61
C GLU A 114 -12.61 -20.26 13.08
N HIS A 115 -12.60 -21.60 12.95
CA HIS A 115 -11.52 -22.35 12.30
C HIS A 115 -11.30 -21.90 10.87
N ASP A 116 -12.36 -21.88 10.06
CA ASP A 116 -12.28 -21.46 8.65
C ASP A 116 -11.82 -20.00 8.54
N PHE A 117 -12.36 -19.11 9.38
CA PHE A 117 -11.96 -17.72 9.41
C PHE A 117 -10.48 -17.54 9.76
N LEU A 118 -10.00 -18.16 10.85
CA LEU A 118 -8.61 -18.07 11.29
C LEU A 118 -7.67 -18.66 10.23
N ALA A 119 -8.03 -19.79 9.61
CA ALA A 119 -7.23 -20.38 8.55
C ALA A 119 -7.07 -19.44 7.35
N ARG A 120 -8.17 -18.84 6.88
CA ARG A 120 -8.12 -17.87 5.78
C ARG A 120 -7.37 -16.59 6.15
N LEU A 121 -7.53 -16.11 7.38
CA LEU A 121 -6.80 -14.94 7.87
C LEU A 121 -5.29 -15.21 7.88
N LEU A 122 -4.86 -16.36 8.41
CA LEU A 122 -3.45 -16.74 8.51
C LEU A 122 -2.78 -17.01 7.16
N LEU A 123 -3.55 -17.49 6.17
CA LEU A 123 -3.08 -17.68 4.80
C LEU A 123 -3.12 -16.38 3.97
N GLY A 124 -3.73 -15.31 4.47
CA GLY A 124 -3.96 -14.07 3.71
C GLY A 124 -5.02 -14.22 2.62
N GLU A 125 -5.98 -15.14 2.80
CA GLU A 125 -6.99 -15.53 1.82
C GLU A 125 -8.43 -15.22 2.28
N LEU A 126 -8.62 -14.29 3.22
CA LEU A 126 -9.95 -13.96 3.74
C LEU A 126 -10.96 -13.62 2.62
N ARG A 127 -10.52 -12.92 1.56
CA ARG A 127 -11.24 -12.70 0.28
C ARG A 127 -12.74 -12.37 0.42
N GLN A 128 -13.15 -11.70 1.50
CA GLN A 128 -14.57 -11.36 1.76
C GLN A 128 -15.14 -10.27 0.85
N GLY A 129 -14.34 -9.76 -0.10
CA GLY A 129 -14.74 -8.71 -1.01
C GLY A 129 -14.95 -7.35 -0.34
N ALA A 130 -14.34 -7.13 0.83
CA ALA A 130 -14.11 -5.82 1.43
C ALA A 130 -12.64 -5.44 1.27
N LEU A 131 -12.30 -4.90 0.10
CA LEU A 131 -10.97 -4.35 -0.16
C LEU A 131 -10.71 -3.15 0.77
N GLU A 132 -9.45 -2.74 0.90
CA GLU A 132 -9.00 -1.59 1.70
C GLU A 132 -9.89 -0.34 1.51
N GLY A 133 -10.30 -0.07 0.27
CA GLY A 133 -11.18 1.06 -0.04
C GLY A 133 -12.61 0.97 0.52
N ILE A 134 -13.14 -0.23 0.79
CA ILE A 134 -14.44 -0.42 1.49
C ILE A 134 -14.24 -0.24 2.99
N MET A 135 -13.15 -0.78 3.56
CA MET A 135 -12.84 -0.62 4.98
C MET A 135 -12.61 0.85 5.34
N LEU A 136 -11.90 1.60 4.49
CA LEU A 136 -11.71 3.04 4.66
C LEU A 136 -13.04 3.81 4.74
N ASP A 137 -13.96 3.53 3.82
CA ASP A 137 -15.29 4.17 3.83
C ASP A 137 -16.09 3.74 5.07
N ALA A 138 -15.93 2.51 5.54
CA ALA A 138 -16.54 2.01 6.77
C ALA A 138 -15.98 2.70 8.02
N ILE A 139 -14.67 2.93 8.10
CA ILE A 139 -14.02 3.70 9.18
C ILE A 139 -14.57 5.13 9.18
N ALA A 140 -14.61 5.78 8.02
CA ALA A 140 -15.15 7.13 7.89
C ALA A 140 -16.62 7.21 8.34
N LYS A 141 -17.45 6.24 7.92
CA LYS A 141 -18.86 6.15 8.33
C LYS A 141 -19.03 5.82 9.82
N ALA A 142 -18.16 4.99 10.39
CA ALA A 142 -18.20 4.63 11.80
C ALA A 142 -17.81 5.81 12.70
N ALA A 143 -16.77 6.55 12.32
CA ALA A 143 -16.25 7.74 13.02
C ALA A 143 -17.03 9.03 12.72
N ASN A 144 -17.98 9.01 11.78
CA ASN A 144 -18.70 10.20 11.28
C ASN A 144 -17.76 11.30 10.74
N LEU A 145 -16.76 10.89 9.96
CA LEU A 145 -15.76 11.76 9.35
C LEU A 145 -15.86 11.76 7.82
N PRO A 146 -15.43 12.84 7.13
CA PRO A 146 -15.30 12.81 5.69
C PRO A 146 -14.31 11.72 5.23
N ALA A 147 -14.71 10.87 4.29
CA ALA A 147 -13.86 9.77 3.80
C ALA A 147 -12.50 10.25 3.24
N VAL A 148 -12.45 11.46 2.69
CA VAL A 148 -11.20 12.08 2.23
C VAL A 148 -10.20 12.29 3.35
N ARG A 149 -10.64 12.65 4.57
CA ARG A 149 -9.76 12.86 5.74
C ARG A 149 -9.14 11.54 6.21
N VAL A 150 -9.96 10.50 6.31
CA VAL A 150 -9.52 9.14 6.68
C VAL A 150 -8.56 8.59 5.62
N ARG A 151 -8.87 8.79 4.33
CA ARG A 151 -8.00 8.40 3.22
C ARG A 151 -6.64 9.07 3.27
N SER A 152 -6.60 10.39 3.45
CA SER A 152 -5.34 11.13 3.58
C SER A 152 -4.52 10.62 4.76
N ALA A 153 -5.15 10.37 5.90
CA ALA A 153 -4.46 9.80 7.07
C ALA A 153 -3.91 8.40 6.78
N ALA A 154 -4.70 7.50 6.17
CA ALA A 154 -4.31 6.14 5.84
C ALA A 154 -3.10 6.09 4.90
N MET A 155 -3.09 6.94 3.87
CA MET A 155 -1.98 7.04 2.93
C MET A 155 -0.68 7.44 3.61
N ARG A 156 -0.75 8.35 4.60
CA ARG A 156 0.42 8.85 5.36
C ARG A 156 0.85 7.90 6.48
N ALA A 157 -0.08 7.17 7.08
CA ALA A 157 0.19 6.21 8.14
C ALA A 157 0.82 4.90 7.62
N GLY A 158 0.61 4.58 6.33
CA GLY A 158 1.05 3.32 5.73
C GLY A 158 0.09 2.14 5.95
N GLY A 159 -1.08 2.38 6.57
CA GLY A 159 -2.10 1.36 6.81
C GLY A 159 -3.32 1.88 7.56
N LEU A 160 -4.39 1.07 7.58
CA LEU A 160 -5.68 1.42 8.20
C LEU A 160 -5.77 1.26 9.72
N PRO A 161 -5.14 0.28 10.39
CA PRO A 161 -5.39 0.01 11.81
C PRO A 161 -5.18 1.22 12.74
N ALA A 162 -4.03 1.89 12.65
CA ALA A 162 -3.72 3.05 13.48
C ALA A 162 -4.65 4.25 13.17
N VAL A 163 -5.03 4.41 11.90
CA VAL A 163 -5.94 5.47 11.47
C VAL A 163 -7.35 5.22 11.96
N ALA A 164 -7.81 3.98 11.94
CA ALA A 164 -9.11 3.61 12.47
C ALA A 164 -9.19 3.84 13.97
N GLU A 165 -8.15 3.45 14.71
CA GLU A 165 -8.06 3.70 16.15
C GLU A 165 -8.19 5.19 16.43
N ALA A 166 -7.33 6.03 15.84
CA ALA A 166 -7.39 7.48 16.03
C ALA A 166 -8.73 8.08 15.58
N ALA A 167 -9.29 7.65 14.45
CA ALA A 167 -10.57 8.16 13.95
C ALA A 167 -11.73 7.83 14.90
N LEU A 168 -11.77 6.61 15.43
CA LEU A 168 -12.88 6.12 16.25
C LEU A 168 -12.77 6.54 17.72
N THR A 169 -11.56 6.75 18.24
CA THR A 169 -11.34 7.14 19.64
C THR A 169 -11.20 8.63 19.84
N GLU A 170 -10.64 9.35 18.86
CA GLU A 170 -10.28 10.77 18.97
C GLU A 170 -10.91 11.66 17.90
N GLY A 171 -11.58 11.08 16.89
CA GLY A 171 -12.22 11.83 15.81
C GLY A 171 -11.21 12.52 14.88
N GLU A 172 -11.63 13.62 14.25
CA GLU A 172 -10.78 14.39 13.32
C GLU A 172 -9.46 14.89 13.94
N PRO A 173 -9.42 15.38 15.21
CA PRO A 173 -8.16 15.75 15.86
C PRO A 173 -7.12 14.63 15.91
N GLY A 174 -7.55 13.39 16.15
CA GLY A 174 -6.65 12.23 16.18
C GLY A 174 -5.94 11.97 14.85
N LEU A 175 -6.56 12.37 13.73
CA LEU A 175 -5.99 12.21 12.39
C LEU A 175 -4.83 13.16 12.10
N ALA A 176 -4.73 14.28 12.83
CA ALA A 176 -3.70 15.30 12.61
C ALA A 176 -2.27 14.77 12.83
N ARG A 177 -2.10 13.69 13.61
CA ARG A 177 -0.79 13.08 13.85
C ARG A 177 -0.23 12.35 12.63
N PHE A 178 -1.10 11.95 11.69
CA PHE A 178 -0.70 11.30 10.44
C PHE A 178 -0.30 12.38 9.44
N ALA A 179 0.90 12.91 9.65
CA ALA A 179 1.58 13.82 8.75
C ALA A 179 2.64 13.07 7.95
N LEU A 180 2.96 13.57 6.75
CA LEU A 180 4.10 13.07 6.00
C LEU A 180 5.39 13.29 6.80
N ARG A 181 6.25 12.27 6.79
CA ARG A 181 7.58 12.32 7.38
C ARG A 181 8.56 11.81 6.34
N VAL A 182 9.65 12.55 6.14
CA VAL A 182 10.73 12.08 5.28
C VAL A 182 11.26 10.74 5.82
N PHE A 183 11.61 9.83 4.90
CA PHE A 183 11.99 8.44 5.17
C PHE A 183 10.91 7.52 5.77
N GLN A 184 9.65 7.98 5.83
CA GLN A 184 8.49 7.12 6.01
C GLN A 184 7.73 7.04 4.67
N PRO A 185 7.83 5.93 3.92
CA PRO A 185 7.26 5.85 2.59
C PRO A 185 5.72 5.88 2.63
N VAL A 186 5.14 6.50 1.61
CA VAL A 186 3.71 6.80 1.44
C VAL A 186 3.10 5.81 0.47
N GLN A 187 1.90 5.31 0.76
CA GLN A 187 1.19 4.43 -0.16
C GLN A 187 0.98 5.11 -1.53
N PRO A 188 1.29 4.42 -2.65
CA PRO A 188 1.19 5.01 -3.97
C PRO A 188 -0.25 5.30 -4.36
N MET A 189 -0.51 6.47 -4.94
CA MET A 189 -1.76 6.72 -5.66
C MET A 189 -1.85 5.78 -6.88
N LEU A 190 -2.96 5.07 -7.02
CA LEU A 190 -3.20 4.13 -8.11
C LEU A 190 -4.05 4.76 -9.23
N ALA A 191 -3.87 4.27 -10.45
CA ALA A 191 -4.63 4.69 -11.62
C ALA A 191 -5.78 3.72 -11.92
N GLN A 192 -6.83 4.24 -12.57
CA GLN A 192 -7.88 3.43 -13.19
C GLN A 192 -7.70 3.48 -14.71
N PRO A 193 -7.81 2.34 -15.42
CA PRO A 193 -7.72 2.34 -16.87
C PRO A 193 -8.85 3.19 -17.47
N ALA A 194 -8.56 3.82 -18.61
CA ALA A 194 -9.55 4.30 -19.56
C ALA A 194 -9.50 3.37 -20.78
N GLU A 195 -10.58 3.31 -21.56
CA GLU A 195 -10.60 2.50 -22.80
C GLU A 195 -9.64 3.06 -23.85
N ASP A 196 -9.63 4.39 -24.01
CA ASP A 196 -8.75 5.11 -24.92
C ASP A 196 -8.58 6.59 -24.48
N VAL A 197 -7.82 7.35 -25.27
CA VAL A 197 -7.58 8.79 -25.06
C VAL A 197 -8.89 9.59 -25.10
N ALA A 198 -9.81 9.24 -26.00
CA ALA A 198 -11.08 9.96 -26.15
C ALA A 198 -11.96 9.80 -24.90
N GLY A 199 -12.07 8.59 -24.37
CA GLY A 199 -12.79 8.29 -23.14
C GLY A 199 -12.14 8.92 -21.90
N ALA A 200 -10.80 9.03 -21.88
CA ALA A 200 -10.11 9.78 -20.83
C ALA A 200 -10.49 11.27 -20.84
N ILE A 201 -10.50 11.91 -22.02
CA ILE A 201 -10.90 13.32 -22.19
C ILE A 201 -12.38 13.51 -21.90
N GLU A 202 -13.26 12.62 -22.34
CA GLU A 202 -14.69 12.71 -22.05
C GLU A 202 -14.96 12.70 -20.54
N ARG A 203 -14.22 11.86 -19.79
CA ARG A 203 -14.36 11.75 -18.34
C ARG A 203 -13.73 12.92 -17.58
N LEU A 204 -12.59 13.45 -18.04
CA LEU A 204 -11.77 14.40 -17.26
C LEU A 204 -11.78 15.83 -17.82
N GLY A 205 -12.26 16.03 -19.04
CA GLY A 205 -12.15 17.28 -19.78
C GLY A 205 -10.69 17.61 -20.09
N ARG A 206 -10.22 18.78 -19.65
CA ARG A 206 -8.81 19.18 -19.77
C ARG A 206 -7.97 18.46 -18.72
N ALA A 207 -7.06 17.60 -19.15
CA ALA A 207 -6.26 16.74 -18.29
C ALA A 207 -4.75 16.87 -18.56
N ALA A 208 -3.94 16.39 -17.62
CA ALA A 208 -2.51 16.17 -17.83
C ALA A 208 -2.30 14.73 -18.34
N PHE A 209 -1.71 14.60 -19.52
CA PHE A 209 -1.23 13.35 -20.10
C PHE A 209 0.26 13.24 -19.82
N GLU A 210 0.70 12.07 -19.37
CA GLU A 210 2.09 11.75 -19.08
C GLU A 210 2.43 10.43 -19.76
N TRP A 211 3.67 10.25 -20.18
CA TRP A 211 4.10 8.95 -20.70
C TRP A 211 4.01 7.88 -19.62
N LYS A 212 3.40 6.75 -19.96
CA LYS A 212 3.38 5.59 -19.07
C LYS A 212 4.60 4.73 -19.39
N LEU A 213 5.58 4.74 -18.49
CA LEU A 213 6.81 3.98 -18.68
C LEU A 213 6.63 2.53 -18.20
N ASP A 214 7.18 1.56 -18.94
CA ASP A 214 7.28 0.15 -18.52
C ASP A 214 8.49 -0.05 -17.59
N GLY A 215 8.45 0.65 -16.46
CA GLY A 215 9.52 0.68 -15.48
C GLY A 215 9.10 0.11 -14.13
N ALA A 216 9.91 0.40 -13.12
CA ALA A 216 9.59 0.13 -11.73
C ALA A 216 9.30 1.45 -11.00
N ARG A 217 8.10 1.59 -10.44
CA ARG A 217 7.75 2.74 -9.61
C ARG A 217 8.64 2.82 -8.37
N VAL A 218 9.17 4.01 -8.15
CA VAL A 218 10.00 4.37 -7.01
C VAL A 218 9.48 5.62 -6.33
N GLN A 219 9.68 5.69 -5.02
CA GLN A 219 9.47 6.88 -4.22
C GLN A 219 10.80 7.29 -3.61
N ALA A 220 11.28 8.49 -3.92
CA ALA A 220 12.54 9.01 -3.44
C ALA A 220 12.30 10.07 -2.36
N HIS A 221 12.95 9.89 -1.22
CA HIS A 221 12.91 10.79 -0.08
C HIS A 221 14.27 11.46 0.06
N LYS A 222 14.29 12.77 0.28
CA LYS A 222 15.50 13.56 0.55
C LYS A 222 15.34 14.31 1.87
N SER A 223 16.35 14.26 2.73
CA SER A 223 16.50 15.17 3.87
C SER A 223 17.97 15.58 3.98
N GLY A 224 18.26 16.86 3.77
CA GLY A 224 19.64 17.35 3.66
C GLY A 224 20.40 16.64 2.54
N GLY A 225 21.51 15.98 2.87
CA GLY A 225 22.29 15.16 1.94
C GLY A 225 21.91 13.69 1.89
N GLU A 226 20.98 13.23 2.73
CA GLU A 226 20.54 11.83 2.76
C GLU A 226 19.38 11.63 1.77
N ILE A 227 19.50 10.57 0.96
CA ILE A 227 18.48 10.15 0.00
C ILE A 227 18.16 8.68 0.27
N ARG A 228 16.86 8.35 0.34
CA ARG A 228 16.38 6.96 0.39
C ARG A 228 15.38 6.71 -0.71
N VAL A 229 15.42 5.51 -1.29
CA VAL A 229 14.54 5.12 -2.39
C VAL A 229 13.73 3.91 -1.96
N TYR A 230 12.43 3.97 -2.19
CA TYR A 230 11.47 2.92 -1.86
C TYR A 230 10.81 2.41 -3.14
N THR A 231 10.56 1.12 -3.20
CA THR A 231 9.77 0.48 -4.27
C THR A 231 8.27 0.77 -4.13
N ARG A 232 7.47 0.39 -5.14
CA ARG A 232 6.00 0.34 -5.05
C ARG A 232 5.46 -0.37 -3.80
N SER A 233 6.15 -1.42 -3.34
CA SER A 233 5.80 -2.17 -2.13
C SER A 233 6.43 -1.60 -0.85
N LEU A 234 6.95 -0.36 -0.92
CA LEU A 234 7.55 0.41 0.16
C LEU A 234 8.83 -0.20 0.77
N ASN A 235 9.42 -1.21 0.12
CA ASN A 235 10.73 -1.73 0.49
C ASN A 235 11.82 -0.73 0.12
N GLU A 236 12.72 -0.44 1.05
CA GLU A 236 13.89 0.42 0.81
C GLU A 236 14.92 -0.31 -0.09
N VAL A 237 15.34 0.36 -1.16
CA VAL A 237 16.22 -0.17 -2.22
C VAL A 237 17.34 0.80 -2.59
N THR A 238 17.64 1.76 -1.71
CA THR A 238 18.61 2.84 -1.94
C THR A 238 19.97 2.31 -2.43
N SER A 239 20.50 1.26 -1.79
CA SER A 239 21.81 0.69 -2.15
C SER A 239 21.85 0.03 -3.53
N ALA A 240 20.70 -0.35 -4.09
CA ALA A 240 20.61 -1.01 -5.39
C ALA A 240 20.54 -0.01 -6.56
N LEU A 241 20.18 1.25 -6.27
CA LEU A 241 19.82 2.27 -7.26
C LEU A 241 20.66 3.56 -7.07
N PRO A 242 22.00 3.49 -7.12
CA PRO A 242 22.88 4.65 -6.93
C PRO A 242 22.65 5.76 -7.98
N GLU A 243 22.12 5.43 -9.17
CA GLU A 243 21.78 6.42 -10.20
C GLU A 243 20.68 7.38 -9.76
N ILE A 244 19.69 6.88 -9.02
CA ILE A 244 18.58 7.70 -8.50
C ILE A 244 19.11 8.63 -7.40
N VAL A 245 19.98 8.12 -6.54
CA VAL A 245 20.67 8.93 -5.52
C VAL A 245 21.46 10.04 -6.21
N SER A 246 22.24 9.71 -7.23
CA SER A 246 23.03 10.70 -7.98
C SER A 246 22.16 11.74 -8.70
N ALA A 247 21.03 11.33 -9.29
CA ALA A 247 20.10 12.24 -9.95
C ALA A 247 19.49 13.29 -9.01
N LEU A 248 19.45 13.01 -7.71
CA LEU A 248 18.88 13.88 -6.67
C LEU A 248 19.94 14.59 -5.81
N GLN A 249 21.23 14.36 -6.03
CA GLN A 249 22.31 15.01 -5.26
C GLN A 249 22.25 16.54 -5.36
N ASP A 250 21.98 17.05 -6.56
CA ASP A 250 21.90 18.49 -6.84
C ASP A 250 20.50 19.07 -6.64
N CYS A 251 19.55 18.28 -6.12
CA CYS A 251 18.22 18.79 -5.81
C CYS A 251 18.35 19.88 -4.72
N PRO A 252 17.96 21.14 -5.02
CA PRO A 252 18.14 22.26 -4.10
C PRO A 252 17.24 22.16 -2.87
N ALA A 253 16.19 21.34 -2.94
CA ALA A 253 15.25 21.20 -1.85
C ALA A 253 15.91 20.54 -0.64
N ARG A 254 15.80 21.12 0.56
CA ARG A 254 16.31 20.49 1.78
C ARG A 254 15.57 19.20 2.10
N GLU A 255 14.24 19.23 1.96
CA GLU A 255 13.38 18.08 2.17
C GLU A 255 12.47 17.86 0.97
N ALA A 256 12.35 16.60 0.53
CA ALA A 256 11.44 16.25 -0.55
C ALA A 256 10.94 14.80 -0.45
N ILE A 257 9.71 14.55 -0.90
CA ILE A 257 9.17 13.22 -1.21
C ILE A 257 8.66 13.26 -2.65
N LEU A 258 9.28 12.45 -3.51
CA LEU A 258 9.10 12.48 -4.95
C LEU A 258 8.66 11.10 -5.44
N ASP A 259 7.62 11.05 -6.26
CA ASP A 259 7.16 9.83 -6.92
C ASP A 259 7.66 9.82 -8.38
N GLY A 260 8.21 8.69 -8.80
CA GLY A 260 8.76 8.53 -10.13
C GLY A 260 8.77 7.09 -10.61
N GLU A 261 9.16 6.92 -11.87
CA GLU A 261 9.40 5.62 -12.48
C GLU A 261 10.88 5.50 -12.82
N THR A 262 11.49 4.37 -12.48
CA THR A 262 12.85 4.04 -12.93
C THR A 262 12.82 2.98 -14.02
N ILE A 263 13.64 3.15 -15.04
CA ILE A 263 13.63 2.32 -16.23
C ILE A 263 15.04 2.22 -16.83
N ALA A 264 15.39 1.03 -17.34
CA ALA A 264 16.59 0.85 -18.13
C ALA A 264 16.32 1.29 -19.59
N LEU A 265 17.12 2.23 -20.09
CA LEU A 265 17.01 2.72 -21.47
C LEU A 265 18.24 2.29 -22.27
N LYS A 266 18.01 2.00 -23.55
CA LYS A 266 19.06 1.80 -24.54
C LYS A 266 19.71 3.14 -24.94
N PRO A 267 20.86 3.14 -25.62
CA PRO A 267 21.50 4.37 -26.10
C PRO A 267 20.62 5.22 -27.03
N ASP A 268 19.66 4.61 -27.73
CA ASP A 268 18.70 5.31 -28.59
C ASP A 268 17.48 5.90 -27.83
N GLY A 269 17.41 5.70 -26.51
CA GLY A 269 16.34 6.17 -25.64
C GLY A 269 15.14 5.23 -25.55
N THR A 270 15.10 4.13 -26.29
CA THR A 270 14.03 3.13 -26.18
C THR A 270 14.23 2.25 -24.93
N PRO A 271 13.16 1.74 -24.30
CA PRO A 271 13.30 0.94 -23.10
C PRO A 271 13.84 -0.47 -23.40
N TYR A 272 14.58 -1.01 -22.43
CA TYR A 272 14.75 -2.45 -22.32
C TYR A 272 13.45 -3.09 -21.80
N PRO A 273 13.21 -4.39 -22.03
CA PRO A 273 12.07 -5.10 -21.44
C PRO A 273 12.06 -4.96 -19.91
N PHE A 274 10.88 -4.83 -19.30
CA PHE A 274 10.70 -4.68 -17.85
C PHE A 274 11.54 -5.64 -16.99
N GLN A 275 11.67 -6.90 -17.41
CA GLN A 275 12.46 -7.91 -16.70
C GLN A 275 13.93 -7.51 -16.51
N GLU A 276 14.53 -6.80 -17.47
CA GLU A 276 15.90 -6.31 -17.39
C GLU A 276 16.01 -5.16 -16.38
N THR A 277 15.05 -4.23 -16.36
CA THR A 277 14.91 -3.22 -15.30
C THR A 277 14.81 -3.90 -13.92
N MET A 278 14.02 -4.98 -13.81
CA MET A 278 13.81 -5.68 -12.53
C MET A 278 15.04 -6.42 -12.02
N ARG A 279 15.99 -6.81 -12.88
CA ARG A 279 17.26 -7.41 -12.43
C ARG A 279 18.06 -6.47 -11.52
N ARG A 280 17.87 -5.15 -11.68
CA ARG A 280 18.50 -4.12 -10.82
C ARG A 280 18.00 -4.13 -9.37
N PHE A 281 16.82 -4.69 -9.13
CA PHE A 281 16.24 -4.84 -7.80
C PHE A 281 16.62 -6.19 -7.14
N GLY A 282 17.43 -7.01 -7.83
CA GLY A 282 17.93 -8.31 -7.38
C GLY A 282 19.08 -8.24 -6.36
N ARG A 283 19.69 -9.39 -6.03
CA ARG A 283 20.66 -9.53 -4.92
C ARG A 283 21.84 -8.54 -5.00
N LYS A 284 22.13 -7.90 -3.85
CA LYS A 284 23.13 -6.86 -3.58
C LYS A 284 24.58 -7.10 -4.07
N LEU A 285 24.92 -8.30 -4.53
CA LEU A 285 26.31 -8.74 -4.71
C LEU A 285 27.00 -8.22 -5.98
N ASP A 286 26.27 -7.56 -6.90
CA ASP A 286 26.89 -7.04 -8.13
C ASP A 286 26.21 -5.77 -8.68
N VAL A 287 26.06 -4.75 -7.83
CA VAL A 287 25.43 -3.48 -8.22
C VAL A 287 26.21 -2.78 -9.32
N GLU A 288 27.55 -2.80 -9.26
CA GLU A 288 28.40 -2.10 -10.24
C GLU A 288 28.38 -2.76 -11.62
N ALA A 289 28.51 -4.09 -11.74
CA ALA A 289 28.39 -4.72 -13.07
C ALA A 289 26.97 -4.62 -13.61
N SER A 290 25.96 -4.73 -12.75
CA SER A 290 24.56 -4.56 -13.16
C SER A 290 24.27 -3.13 -13.63
N ARG A 291 24.88 -2.12 -13.01
CA ARG A 291 24.82 -0.72 -13.42
C ARG A 291 25.50 -0.49 -14.76
N ALA A 292 26.65 -1.12 -15.00
CA ALA A 292 27.33 -1.02 -16.29
C ALA A 292 26.54 -1.69 -17.43
N ALA A 293 25.86 -2.81 -17.16
CA ALA A 293 25.06 -3.52 -18.13
C ALA A 293 23.69 -2.86 -18.41
N PHE A 294 23.01 -2.40 -17.37
CA PHE A 294 21.66 -1.84 -17.43
C PHE A 294 21.57 -0.55 -16.61
N PRO A 295 22.11 0.58 -17.12
CA PRO A 295 22.05 1.85 -16.42
C PRO A 295 20.60 2.31 -16.28
N LEU A 296 20.20 2.66 -15.06
CA LEU A 296 18.84 3.13 -14.80
C LEU A 296 18.72 4.63 -14.99
N SER A 297 17.65 5.03 -15.67
CA SER A 297 17.12 6.39 -15.68
C SER A 297 15.96 6.51 -14.71
N VAL A 298 15.66 7.72 -14.25
CA VAL A 298 14.49 8.01 -13.41
C VAL A 298 13.74 9.21 -13.96
N PHE A 299 12.42 9.10 -13.98
CA PHE A 299 11.51 10.16 -14.40
C PHE A 299 10.48 10.38 -13.30
N PHE A 300 10.57 11.52 -12.64
CA PHE A 300 9.63 11.90 -11.58
C PHE A 300 8.37 12.51 -12.18
N PHE A 301 7.23 12.11 -11.62
CA PHE A 301 5.92 12.56 -12.08
C PHE A 301 5.12 13.28 -10.99
N ASP A 302 5.44 13.11 -9.71
CA ASP A 302 4.74 13.82 -8.62
C ASP A 302 5.66 14.27 -7.48
N CYS A 303 5.25 15.32 -6.77
CA CYS A 303 5.92 15.85 -5.58
C CYS A 303 4.91 15.86 -4.43
N LEU A 304 5.14 15.00 -3.43
CA LEU A 304 4.24 14.82 -2.29
C LEU A 304 4.60 15.75 -1.12
N LEU A 305 5.88 16.07 -0.99
CA LEU A 305 6.41 16.99 0.02
C LEU A 305 7.59 17.76 -0.56
N ALA A 306 7.67 19.06 -0.25
CA ALA A 306 8.84 19.91 -0.55
C ALA A 306 9.04 20.93 0.57
N GLU A 307 10.27 21.13 1.04
CA GLU A 307 10.61 22.08 2.12
C GLU A 307 9.75 21.92 3.40
N GLY A 308 9.41 20.68 3.74
CA GLY A 308 8.58 20.36 4.90
C GLY A 308 7.07 20.59 4.68
N GLU A 309 6.65 21.08 3.52
CA GLU A 309 5.23 21.29 3.19
C GLU A 309 4.62 20.02 2.57
N ASP A 310 3.50 19.55 3.14
CA ASP A 310 2.69 18.47 2.57
C ASP A 310 1.86 18.99 1.39
N LEU A 311 2.18 18.50 0.19
CA LEU A 311 1.53 18.88 -1.05
C LEU A 311 0.39 17.93 -1.47
N THR A 312 0.15 16.82 -0.76
CA THR A 312 -0.81 15.77 -1.16
C THR A 312 -2.26 16.26 -1.25
N ALA A 313 -2.62 17.31 -0.51
CA ALA A 313 -3.93 17.93 -0.58
C ALA A 313 -4.03 19.03 -1.66
N ARG A 314 -2.93 19.40 -2.31
CA ARG A 314 -2.89 20.46 -3.33
C ARG A 314 -3.30 19.90 -4.71
N PRO A 315 -3.88 20.74 -5.58
CA PRO A 315 -4.13 20.37 -6.98
C PRO A 315 -2.88 19.86 -7.68
N ALA A 316 -3.03 18.86 -8.57
CA ALA A 316 -1.90 18.21 -9.24
C ALA A 316 -0.96 19.21 -9.94
N ARG A 317 -1.51 20.26 -10.56
CA ARG A 317 -0.73 21.34 -11.18
C ARG A 317 0.29 21.97 -10.21
N GLU A 318 -0.10 22.24 -8.98
CA GLU A 318 0.79 22.86 -8.00
C GLU A 318 1.91 21.91 -7.57
N ARG A 319 1.63 20.60 -7.53
CA ARG A 319 2.64 19.58 -7.26
C ARG A 319 3.61 19.43 -8.43
N PHE A 320 3.12 19.54 -9.66
CA PHE A 320 3.97 19.58 -10.85
C PHE A 320 4.87 20.81 -10.89
N ASP A 321 4.33 21.97 -10.52
CA ASP A 321 5.10 23.21 -10.40
C ASP A 321 6.16 23.08 -9.30
N ALA A 322 5.85 22.44 -8.17
CA ALA A 322 6.82 22.14 -7.12
C ALA A 322 7.94 21.21 -7.63
N LEU A 323 7.56 20.14 -8.34
CA LEU A 323 8.51 19.20 -8.94
C LEU A 323 9.47 19.88 -9.92
N ALA A 324 8.95 20.73 -10.81
CA ALA A 324 9.74 21.46 -11.80
C ALA A 324 10.66 22.54 -11.20
N LYS A 325 10.36 23.04 -9.99
CA LYS A 325 11.24 23.95 -9.26
C LYS A 325 12.46 23.26 -8.67
N VAL A 326 12.34 21.98 -8.32
CA VAL A 326 13.38 21.26 -7.55
C VAL A 326 14.14 20.24 -8.40
N LEU A 327 13.67 19.90 -9.60
CA LEU A 327 14.34 18.94 -10.49
C LEU A 327 14.60 19.53 -11.89
N PRO A 328 15.71 19.14 -12.55
CA PRO A 328 15.96 19.50 -13.94
C PRO A 328 14.97 18.80 -14.89
N ALA A 329 14.61 19.46 -15.98
CA ALA A 329 13.62 18.97 -16.95
C ALA A 329 13.91 17.55 -17.49
N LYS A 330 15.18 17.15 -17.59
CA LYS A 330 15.60 15.85 -18.12
C LYS A 330 15.16 14.63 -17.28
N ILE A 331 14.81 14.84 -16.01
CA ILE A 331 14.32 13.78 -15.11
C ILE A 331 12.87 14.00 -14.70
N LEU A 332 12.16 14.90 -15.38
CA LEU A 332 10.71 15.03 -15.26
C LEU A 332 10.06 14.12 -16.30
N ILE A 333 8.94 13.49 -15.94
CA ILE A 333 8.14 12.78 -16.92
C ILE A 333 7.65 13.76 -18.01
N PRO A 334 7.72 13.41 -19.30
CA PRO A 334 7.09 14.20 -20.35
C PRO A 334 5.60 14.37 -20.04
N ARG A 335 5.10 15.61 -20.15
CA ARG A 335 3.72 15.95 -19.78
C ARG A 335 3.10 16.92 -20.77
N LEU A 336 1.87 16.66 -21.17
CA LEU A 336 1.02 17.53 -21.98
C LEU A 336 -0.28 17.83 -21.23
N VAL A 337 -0.61 19.11 -21.01
CA VAL A 337 -1.90 19.50 -20.42
C VAL A 337 -2.84 20.03 -21.50
N THR A 338 -3.81 19.21 -21.90
CA THR A 338 -4.71 19.50 -23.02
C THR A 338 -6.12 18.97 -22.77
N GLY A 339 -7.10 19.59 -23.43
CA GLY A 339 -8.45 19.02 -23.63
C GLY A 339 -8.72 18.73 -25.12
N ASP A 340 -7.74 19.00 -25.98
CA ASP A 340 -7.82 18.70 -27.40
C ASP A 340 -7.48 17.22 -27.65
N ARG A 341 -8.37 16.54 -28.37
CA ARG A 341 -8.28 15.10 -28.61
C ARG A 341 -7.13 14.76 -29.56
N GLU A 342 -6.91 15.56 -30.59
CA GLU A 342 -5.86 15.31 -31.56
C GLU A 342 -4.48 15.47 -30.93
N ALA A 343 -4.25 16.54 -30.16
CA ALA A 343 -3.00 16.74 -29.44
C ALA A 343 -2.73 15.62 -28.41
N ALA A 344 -3.75 15.18 -27.67
CA ALA A 344 -3.59 14.09 -26.72
C ALA A 344 -3.29 12.75 -27.40
N GLN A 345 -3.94 12.46 -28.53
CA GLN A 345 -3.69 11.26 -29.31
C GLN A 345 -2.27 11.26 -29.88
N ALA A 346 -1.82 12.37 -30.47
CA ALA A 346 -0.46 12.50 -30.98
C ALA A 346 0.60 12.33 -29.88
N PHE A 347 0.33 12.81 -28.67
CA PHE A 347 1.21 12.63 -27.52
C PHE A 347 1.28 11.16 -27.05
N TYR A 348 0.14 10.45 -27.07
CA TYR A 348 0.08 9.02 -26.78
C TYR A 348 0.83 8.20 -27.85
N ASP A 349 0.62 8.51 -29.13
CA ASP A 349 1.26 7.81 -30.24
C ASP A 349 2.80 8.01 -30.24
N ASP A 350 3.30 9.19 -29.84
CA ASP A 350 4.74 9.43 -29.67
C ASP A 350 5.34 8.57 -28.53
N ALA A 351 4.59 8.37 -27.43
CA ALA A 351 5.02 7.47 -26.35
C ALA A 351 5.17 6.03 -26.85
N LEU A 352 4.17 5.53 -27.59
CA LEU A 352 4.20 4.19 -28.19
C LEU A 352 5.34 4.04 -29.22
N ALA A 353 5.53 5.05 -30.07
CA ALA A 353 6.60 5.05 -31.08
C ALA A 353 8.01 4.98 -30.45
N ARG A 354 8.15 5.46 -29.21
CA ARG A 354 9.38 5.39 -28.42
C ARG A 354 9.50 4.11 -27.57
N GLY A 355 8.51 3.23 -27.66
CA GLY A 355 8.49 1.93 -27.00
C GLY A 355 7.95 1.95 -25.57
N HIS A 356 7.25 3.01 -25.17
CA HIS A 356 6.54 3.09 -23.89
C HIS A 356 5.10 2.57 -24.00
N GLU A 357 4.35 2.54 -22.89
CA GLU A 357 2.99 1.99 -22.80
C GLU A 357 1.88 3.01 -22.97
#